data_AF-A0A3N9UQG3-F1
#
_entry.id   AF-A0A3N9UQG3-F1
#
_cell.length_a   1.000
_cell.length_b   1.000
_cell.length_c   1.000
_cell.angle_alpha   90.00
_cell.angle_beta   90.00
_cell.angle_gamma   90.00
#
_symmetry.space_group_name_H-M   'P 1'
#
loop_
_entity.id
_entity.type
_entity.pdbx_description
1 polymer ?
#
loop_
_entity_poly.entity_id
_entity_poly.type
_entity_poly.pdbx_seq_one_letter_code
_entity_poly.pdbx_strand_id
1 'polypeptide(L)' 'RCKKTGETKTIFISLTGHGHFDLAAYDAYNDGKLVDYEYPADLVKQSLSKLPQA' A
#
# COMPACT_ATOMS: atom_id res chain seq x y z
N ARG A 1 -0.22 -29.24 -12.96
CA ARG A 1 -1.01 -28.69 -14.10
C ARG A 1 -0.27 -27.55 -14.81
N CYS A 2 0.26 -26.55 -14.08
CA CYS A 2 1.01 -25.43 -14.66
C CYS A 2 2.22 -25.84 -15.53
N LYS A 3 3.11 -26.74 -15.05
CA LYS A 3 4.23 -27.28 -15.86
C LYS A 3 3.82 -27.95 -17.17
N LYS A 4 2.62 -28.54 -17.25
CA LYS A 4 2.11 -29.20 -18.47
C LYS A 4 1.46 -28.22 -19.45
N THR A 5 1.06 -27.04 -18.97
CA THR A 5 0.29 -26.05 -19.74
C THR A 5 1.13 -24.82 -20.11
N GLY A 6 2.35 -24.69 -19.57
CA GLY A 6 3.20 -23.51 -19.78
C GLY A 6 2.73 -22.27 -19.03
N GLU A 7 1.59 -22.34 -18.33
CA GLU A 7 1.03 -21.22 -17.58
C GLU A 7 1.86 -20.95 -16.32
N THR A 8 2.34 -19.72 -16.19
CA THR A 8 2.87 -19.19 -14.93
C THR A 8 1.70 -18.82 -14.02
N LYS A 9 1.64 -19.38 -12.81
CA LYS A 9 0.65 -19.00 -11.79
C LYS A 9 1.36 -18.55 -10.54
N THR A 10 0.96 -17.39 -10.04
CA THR A 10 1.43 -16.87 -8.75
C THR A 10 0.60 -17.51 -7.65
N ILE A 11 1.27 -18.11 -6.67
CA ILE A 11 0.64 -18.60 -5.45
C ILE A 11 0.76 -17.51 -4.40
N PHE A 12 -0.38 -17.00 -3.94
CA PHE A 12 -0.46 -16.01 -2.88
C PHE A 12 -1.03 -16.69 -1.63
N ILE A 13 -0.22 -16.76 -0.57
CA ILE A 13 -0.53 -17.45 0.69
C ILE A 13 -0.13 -16.56 1.87
N SER A 14 -0.64 -16.90 3.06
CA SER A 14 -0.37 -16.17 4.30
C SER A 14 -0.89 -14.72 4.29
N LEU A 15 -2.12 -14.54 3.83
CA LEU A 15 -2.89 -13.32 4.07
C LEU A 15 -3.25 -13.22 5.56
N THR A 16 -2.34 -12.65 6.35
CA THR A 16 -2.52 -12.41 7.77
C THR A 16 -2.75 -10.92 8.01
N GLY A 17 -3.65 -10.59 8.94
CA GLY A 17 -4.07 -9.21 9.23
C GLY A 17 -5.59 -9.05 9.13
N HIS A 18 -6.17 -8.27 10.03
CA HIS A 18 -7.63 -8.10 10.12
C HIS A 18 -8.20 -7.20 9.00
N GLY A 19 -7.35 -6.52 8.24
CA GLY A 19 -7.76 -5.62 7.15
C GLY A 19 -8.53 -4.37 7.60
N HIS A 20 -8.95 -4.26 8.86
CA HIS A 20 -9.78 -3.15 9.37
C HIS A 20 -9.21 -1.75 9.06
N PHE A 21 -7.89 -1.60 9.06
CA PHE A 21 -7.25 -0.32 8.74
C PHE A 21 -7.22 -0.02 7.23
N ASP A 22 -7.13 -1.06 6.41
CA ASP A 22 -6.96 -0.94 4.95
C ASP A 22 -8.30 -0.99 4.20
N LEU A 23 -9.39 -1.45 4.83
CA LEU A 23 -10.72 -1.56 4.20
C LEU A 23 -11.25 -0.20 3.71
N ALA A 24 -11.05 0.87 4.47
CA ALA A 24 -11.49 2.21 4.04
C ALA A 24 -10.76 2.69 2.78
N ALA A 25 -9.45 2.39 2.66
CA ALA A 25 -8.68 2.71 1.47
C ALA A 25 -9.09 1.82 0.28
N TYR A 26 -9.40 0.54 0.55
CA TYR A 26 -9.91 -0.39 -0.46
C TYR A 26 -11.27 0.04 -1.03
N ASP A 27 -12.20 0.44 -0.16
CA ASP A 27 -13.49 0.99 -0.57
C ASP A 27 -13.32 2.28 -1.37
N ALA A 28 -12.46 3.19 -0.92
CA ALA A 28 -12.16 4.41 -1.66
C ALA A 28 -11.54 4.15 -3.04
N TYR A 29 -10.67 3.14 -3.16
CA TYR A 29 -10.12 2.70 -4.44
C TYR A 29 -11.21 2.15 -5.37
N ASN A 30 -12.06 1.25 -4.88
CA ASN A 30 -13.13 0.64 -5.67
C ASN A 30 -14.20 1.65 -6.10
N ASP A 31 -14.48 2.64 -5.27
CA ASP A 31 -15.39 3.74 -5.56
C ASP A 31 -14.76 4.82 -6.46
N GLY A 32 -13.47 4.70 -6.81
CA GLY A 32 -12.74 5.71 -7.59
C GLY A 32 -12.54 7.04 -6.85
N LYS A 33 -12.66 7.04 -5.52
CA LYS A 33 -12.52 8.21 -4.63
C LYS A 33 -11.12 8.36 -4.06
N LEU A 34 -10.23 7.41 -4.32
CA LEU A 34 -8.85 7.47 -3.85
C LEU A 34 -8.13 8.63 -4.54
N VAL A 35 -7.71 9.62 -3.76
CA VAL A 35 -7.04 10.83 -4.25
C VAL A 35 -5.54 10.59 -4.26
N ASP A 36 -4.88 10.96 -5.36
CA ASP A 36 -3.43 11.08 -5.40
C ASP A 36 -3.00 12.34 -4.64
N TYR A 37 -2.75 12.16 -3.35
CA TYR A 37 -2.38 13.25 -2.46
C TYR A 37 -0.86 13.38 -2.40
N GLU A 38 -0.34 14.42 -3.04
CA GLU A 38 1.06 14.79 -2.90
C GLU A 38 1.28 15.46 -1.54
N TYR A 39 2.05 14.79 -0.67
CA TYR A 39 2.30 15.28 0.67
C TYR A 39 3.15 16.58 0.63
N PRO A 40 2.75 17.67 1.29
CA PRO A 40 3.45 18.96 1.21
C PRO A 40 4.92 18.89 1.61
N ALA A 41 5.80 19.40 0.75
CA ALA A 41 7.25 19.39 0.96
C ALA A 41 7.68 20.10 2.25
N ASP A 42 6.94 21.12 2.69
CA ASP A 42 7.26 21.86 3.92
C ASP A 42 7.02 21.02 5.19
N LEU A 43 5.99 20.16 5.18
CA LEU A 43 5.73 19.21 6.27
C LEU A 43 6.80 18.11 6.32
N VAL A 44 7.31 17.69 5.16
CA VAL A 44 8.47 16.78 5.08
C VAL A 44 9.68 17.43 5.74
N LYS A 45 10.04 18.65 5.35
CA LYS A 45 11.17 19.39 5.93
C LYS A 45 11.04 19.58 7.44
N GLN A 46 9.84 19.94 7.92
CA GLN A 46 9.55 20.09 9.35
C GLN A 46 9.70 18.76 10.11
N SER A 47 9.34 17.63 9.50
CA SER A 47 9.50 16.32 10.12
C SER A 47 10.98 15.92 10.19
N LEU A 48 11.73 16.18 9.11
CA LEU A 48 13.16 15.91 9.05
C LEU A 48 13.96 16.73 10.07
N SER A 49 13.55 17.97 10.36
CA SER A 49 14.26 18.79 11.35
C SER A 49 14.13 18.28 12.80
N LYS A 50 13.24 17.32 13.07
CA LYS A 50 13.06 16.70 14.39
C LYS A 50 13.89 15.43 14.56
N LEU A 51 14.57 14.96 13.52
CA LEU A 51 15.42 13.78 13.61
C LEU A 51 16.66 14.09 14.45
N PRO A 52 17.07 13.19 15.36
CA PRO A 52 18.32 13.35 16.09
C PRO A 52 19.51 13.33 15.11
N GLN A 53 20.50 14.19 15.36
CA GLN A 53 21.79 14.10 14.67
C GLN A 53 22.59 12.92 15.23
N ALA A 54 23.17 12.13 14.34
CA ALA A 54 24.09 11.04 14.66
C ALA A 54 25.45 11.57 15.13
#